data_AF-A0A534WS47-F1
#
_entry.id   AF-A0A534WS47-F1
#
_cell.length_a   1.000
_cell.length_b   1.000
_cell.length_c   1.000
_cell.angle_alpha   90.00
_cell.angle_beta   90.00
_cell.angle_gamma   90.00
#
_symmetry.space_group_name_H-M   'P 1'
#
loop_
_entity.id
_entity.type
_entity.pdbx_description
1 polymer ?
#
loop_
_entity_poly.entity_id
_entity_poly.type
_entity_poly.pdbx_seq_one_letter_code
_entity_poly.pdbx_strand_id
1 'polypeptide(L)'
;MTALAGAVGRGYARKSPMELQHRTLEQLLLEQGRLSVDDLRKVKRLQQERGERLERLLLDLGFISEDDLLPLVSAYLGVETVHRRDFPAVPVPLGSVNLKFWKHAKVLPLGQTNGTLTVAMADPADYYTLQGLRIATGLEIEPRIARERDILEGLEAAYGNGDPAAAGGTPEPAEDTLEYLSDD
;
A
#
# COMPACT_ATOMS: atom_id res chain seq x y z
N MET A 1 2.16 -27.91 27.43
CA MET A 1 1.43 -27.50 26.21
C MET A 1 0.35 -26.50 26.61
N THR A 2 0.41 -25.33 26.00
CA THR A 2 -0.74 -24.50 25.61
C THR A 2 -1.56 -23.80 26.71
N ALA A 3 -1.33 -22.49 26.87
CA ALA A 3 -2.25 -21.42 26.45
C ALA A 3 -1.93 -20.11 27.19
N LEU A 4 -1.32 -19.15 26.49
CA LEU A 4 -1.28 -17.74 26.90
C LEU A 4 -2.18 -16.98 25.93
N ALA A 5 -3.42 -16.76 26.38
CA ALA A 5 -4.43 -16.00 25.67
C ALA A 5 -4.79 -14.75 26.48
N GLY A 6 -4.78 -13.60 25.79
CA GLY A 6 -5.70 -12.51 26.07
C GLY A 6 -5.27 -11.46 27.10
N ALA A 7 -4.53 -10.46 26.64
CA ALA A 7 -4.57 -9.13 27.25
C ALA A 7 -4.23 -8.05 26.20
N VAL A 8 -5.04 -7.95 25.14
CA VAL A 8 -4.97 -6.83 24.19
C VAL A 8 -6.34 -6.16 24.20
N GLY A 9 -6.38 -4.92 24.69
CA GLY A 9 -7.59 -4.12 24.74
C GLY A 9 -7.81 -3.48 26.10
N ARG A 10 -7.29 -2.26 26.27
CA ARG A 10 -7.89 -1.14 27.03
C ARG A 10 -6.82 -0.07 27.23
N GLY A 11 -6.88 1.00 26.42
CA GLY A 11 -6.03 2.18 26.65
C GLY A 11 -6.39 3.40 25.82
N TYR A 12 -6.69 3.23 24.52
CA TYR A 12 -6.76 4.36 23.59
C TYR A 12 -8.15 4.96 23.36
N ALA A 13 -9.21 4.32 23.86
CA ALA A 13 -10.59 4.78 23.66
C ALA A 13 -10.96 6.10 24.39
N ARG A 14 -10.01 6.83 24.97
CA ARG A 14 -10.27 8.06 25.75
C ARG A 14 -9.37 9.26 25.44
N LYS A 15 -8.41 9.17 24.50
CA LYS A 15 -7.58 10.33 24.13
C LYS A 15 -8.01 10.88 22.78
N SER A 16 -8.26 12.18 22.72
CA SER A 16 -8.75 12.87 21.53
C SER A 16 -7.77 12.70 20.37
N PRO A 17 -8.24 12.52 19.11
CA PRO A 17 -7.37 12.42 17.92
C PRO A 17 -6.33 13.56 17.85
N MET A 18 -6.68 14.72 18.39
CA MET A 18 -5.87 15.93 18.45
C MET A 18 -4.65 15.85 19.39
N GLU A 19 -4.70 15.05 20.46
CA GLU A 19 -3.55 14.87 21.39
C GLU A 19 -2.44 13.99 20.78
N LEU A 20 -2.78 13.16 19.78
CA LEU A 20 -1.83 12.33 19.04
C LEU A 20 -1.09 13.12 17.95
N GLN A 21 -1.63 14.26 17.52
CA GLN A 21 -1.09 15.06 16.41
C GLN A 21 0.29 15.69 16.69
N HIS A 22 0.72 15.78 17.95
CA HIS A 22 2.00 16.36 18.34
C HIS A 22 3.03 15.34 18.85
N ARG A 23 2.71 14.03 18.84
CA ARG A 23 3.63 12.98 19.32
C ARG A 23 4.24 12.21 18.17
N THR A 24 5.56 12.04 18.20
CA THR A 24 6.22 11.16 17.22
C THR A 24 5.86 9.70 17.52
N LEU A 25 5.89 8.85 16.49
CA LEU A 25 5.69 7.41 16.65
C LEU A 25 6.61 6.82 17.74
N GLU A 26 7.83 7.33 17.85
CA GLU A 26 8.82 6.89 18.83
C GLU A 26 8.37 7.20 20.26
N GLN A 27 7.82 8.40 20.49
CA GLN A 27 7.29 8.79 21.79
C GLN A 27 6.12 7.90 22.19
N LEU A 28 5.23 7.61 21.25
CA LEU A 28 4.09 6.72 21.50
C LEU A 28 4.54 5.31 21.91
N LEU A 29 5.58 4.77 21.27
CA LEU A 29 6.10 3.43 21.58
C LEU A 29 6.84 3.36 22.91
N LEU A 30 7.61 4.41 23.25
CA LEU A 30 8.30 4.53 24.53
C LEU A 30 7.31 4.60 25.70
N GLU A 31 6.26 5.42 25.57
CA GLU A 31 5.25 5.60 26.61
C GLU A 31 4.40 4.35 26.87
N GLN A 32 4.16 3.55 25.84
CA GLN A 32 3.49 2.26 25.97
C GLN A 32 4.40 1.17 26.55
N GLY A 33 5.70 1.45 26.75
CA GLY A 33 6.69 0.45 27.17
C GLY A 33 6.94 -0.63 26.12
N ARG A 34 6.53 -0.42 24.86
CA ARG A 34 6.79 -1.35 23.75
C ARG A 34 8.20 -1.24 23.21
N LEU A 35 8.83 -0.09 23.43
CA LEU A 35 10.20 0.19 23.07
C LEU A 35 10.91 0.79 24.27
N SER A 36 12.15 0.37 24.55
CA SER A 36 13.02 1.03 25.54
C SER A 36 13.84 2.13 24.86
N VAL A 37 14.38 3.07 25.64
CA VAL A 37 15.25 4.14 25.10
C VAL A 37 16.50 3.55 24.45
N ASP A 38 17.07 2.48 25.04
CA ASP A 38 18.23 1.80 24.47
C ASP A 38 17.90 1.03 23.20
N ASP A 39 16.73 0.42 23.11
CA ASP A 39 16.29 -0.26 21.89
C ASP A 39 15.99 0.74 20.79
N LEU A 40 15.33 1.86 21.09
CA LEU A 40 15.14 2.96 20.12
C LEU A 40 16.48 3.44 19.57
N ARG A 41 17.51 3.57 20.42
CA ARG A 41 18.86 3.96 19.98
C ARG A 41 19.47 2.93 19.03
N LYS A 42 19.29 1.63 19.28
CA LYS A 42 19.76 0.55 18.37
C LYS A 42 19.01 0.60 17.04
N VAL A 43 17.69 0.73 17.08
CA VAL A 43 16.86 0.81 15.87
C VAL A 43 17.28 2.03 15.02
N LYS A 44 17.50 3.19 15.64
CA LYS A 44 17.99 4.38 14.91
C LYS A 44 19.38 4.23 14.31
N ARG A 45 20.28 3.48 14.94
CA ARG A 45 21.58 3.16 14.34
C ARG A 45 21.40 2.28 13.09
N LEU A 46 20.61 1.22 13.20
CA LEU A 46 20.28 0.36 12.06
C LEU A 46 19.58 1.14 10.93
N GLN A 47 18.73 2.11 11.28
CA GLN A 47 18.09 3.01 10.32
C GLN A 47 19.09 3.78 9.49
N GLN A 48 20.12 4.35 10.13
CA GLN A 48 21.18 5.09 9.44
C GLN A 48 22.07 4.16 8.60
N GLU A 49 22.34 2.95 9.09
CA GLU A 49 23.16 1.96 8.39
C GLU A 49 22.47 1.38 7.14
N ARG A 50 21.16 1.12 7.23
CA ARG A 50 20.38 0.46 6.17
C ARG A 50 19.64 1.43 5.26
N GLY A 51 19.45 2.67 5.69
CA GLY A 51 18.61 3.66 4.98
C GLY A 51 17.13 3.29 4.95
N GLU A 52 16.69 2.38 5.82
CA GLU A 52 15.30 1.91 5.87
C GLU A 52 14.42 2.84 6.72
N ARG A 53 13.10 2.71 6.56
CA ARG A 53 12.10 3.42 7.38
C ARG A 53 12.10 2.86 8.81
N LEU A 54 11.83 3.73 9.79
CA LEU A 54 11.80 3.34 11.20
C LEU A 54 10.71 2.29 11.46
N GLU A 55 9.55 2.50 10.85
CA GLU A 55 8.37 1.65 10.90
C GLU A 55 8.68 0.21 10.46
N ARG A 56 9.39 0.08 9.33
CA ARG A 56 9.84 -1.21 8.77
C ARG A 56 10.75 -1.93 9.76
N LEU A 57 11.75 -1.22 10.29
CA LEU A 57 12.70 -1.80 11.24
C LEU A 57 12.02 -2.22 12.55
N LEU A 58 11.03 -1.48 13.02
CA LEU A 58 10.27 -1.83 14.22
C LEU A 58 9.43 -3.10 14.03
N LEU A 59 8.88 -3.32 12.82
CA LEU A 59 8.20 -4.57 12.46
C LEU A 59 9.19 -5.73 12.37
N ASP A 60 10.28 -5.56 11.61
CA ASP A 60 11.26 -6.62 11.34
C ASP A 60 11.96 -7.10 12.62
N LEU A 61 12.17 -6.20 13.58
CA LEU A 61 12.76 -6.50 14.88
C LEU A 61 11.73 -6.97 15.93
N GLY A 62 10.44 -7.02 15.57
CA GLY A 62 9.36 -7.52 16.42
C GLY A 62 8.96 -6.60 17.58
N PHE A 63 9.35 -5.32 17.54
CA PHE A 63 8.95 -4.33 18.56
C PHE A 63 7.48 -3.93 18.44
N ILE A 64 6.92 -4.01 17.24
CA ILE A 64 5.51 -3.74 16.98
C ILE A 64 4.95 -4.76 15.99
N SER A 65 3.69 -5.15 16.18
CA SER A 65 2.96 -5.94 15.19
C SER A 65 2.40 -5.01 14.10
N GLU A 66 2.23 -5.53 12.90
CA GLU A 66 1.61 -4.78 11.79
C GLU A 66 0.20 -4.29 12.16
N ASP A 67 -0.59 -5.13 12.85
CA ASP A 67 -1.92 -4.82 13.38
C ASP A 67 -1.95 -3.60 14.31
N ASP A 68 -0.90 -3.39 15.10
CA ASP A 68 -0.81 -2.26 16.02
C ASP A 68 -0.17 -1.02 15.36
N LEU A 69 0.68 -1.22 14.36
CA LEU A 69 1.36 -0.13 13.66
C LEU A 69 0.40 0.65 12.77
N LEU A 70 -0.46 -0.05 12.02
CA LEU A 70 -1.40 0.58 11.08
C LEU A 70 -2.27 1.68 11.72
N PRO A 71 -2.96 1.44 12.86
CA PRO A 71 -3.73 2.47 13.54
C PRO A 71 -2.90 3.65 14.04
N LEU A 72 -1.64 3.41 14.45
CA LEU A 72 -0.73 4.47 14.88
C LEU A 72 -0.33 5.36 13.70
N VAL A 73 0.04 4.77 12.57
CA VAL A 73 0.42 5.52 11.35
C VAL A 73 -0.79 6.26 10.79
N SER A 74 -1.98 5.63 10.81
CA SER A 74 -3.25 6.25 10.44
C SER A 74 -3.53 7.50 11.28
N ALA A 75 -3.41 7.41 12.61
CA ALA A 75 -3.61 8.55 13.50
C ALA A 75 -2.54 9.64 13.34
N TYR A 76 -1.28 9.24 13.13
CA TYR A 76 -0.16 10.17 12.95
C TYR A 76 -0.24 10.96 11.63
N LEU A 77 -0.56 10.28 10.52
CA LEU A 77 -0.64 10.90 9.19
C LEU A 77 -2.02 11.47 8.85
N GLY A 78 -3.04 11.18 9.66
CA GLY A 78 -4.41 11.61 9.40
C GLY A 78 -5.06 10.92 8.19
N VAL A 79 -4.63 9.70 7.86
CA VAL A 79 -5.16 8.89 6.76
C VAL A 79 -5.98 7.72 7.30
N GLU A 80 -7.05 7.33 6.62
CA GLU A 80 -7.88 6.19 7.07
C GLU A 80 -7.20 4.85 6.76
N THR A 81 -7.42 3.88 7.64
CA THR A 81 -7.02 2.50 7.43
C THR A 81 -8.09 1.74 6.65
N VAL A 82 -7.69 1.06 5.58
CA VAL A 82 -8.56 0.19 4.79
C VAL A 82 -8.07 -1.25 4.86
N HIS A 83 -8.97 -2.21 4.70
CA HIS A 83 -8.66 -3.63 4.80
C HIS A 83 -8.94 -4.35 3.48
N ARG A 84 -8.41 -5.56 3.33
CA ARG A 84 -8.57 -6.38 2.11
C ARG A 84 -10.02 -6.55 1.63
N ARG A 85 -10.99 -6.55 2.55
CA ARG A 85 -12.44 -6.64 2.27
C ARG A 85 -13.02 -5.42 1.56
N ASP A 86 -12.34 -4.28 1.69
CA ASP A 86 -12.75 -2.99 1.11
C ASP A 86 -12.18 -2.81 -0.31
N PHE A 87 -11.36 -3.76 -0.78
CA PHE A 87 -10.68 -3.65 -2.06
C PHE A 87 -11.61 -4.05 -3.21
N PRO A 88 -11.54 -3.35 -4.35
CA PRO A 88 -12.35 -3.68 -5.50
C PRO A 88 -12.00 -5.07 -6.05
N ALA A 89 -13.02 -5.81 -6.48
CA ALA A 89 -12.84 -7.10 -7.12
C ALA A 89 -12.45 -6.99 -8.61
N VAL A 90 -12.64 -5.81 -9.21
CA VAL A 90 -12.40 -5.52 -10.62
C VAL A 90 -11.44 -4.32 -10.72
N PRO A 91 -10.54 -4.27 -11.71
CA PRO A 91 -9.68 -3.13 -11.96
C PRO A 91 -10.42 -1.79 -12.00
N VAL A 92 -9.88 -0.79 -11.31
CA VAL A 92 -10.26 0.61 -11.55
C VAL A 92 -9.75 1.00 -12.94
N PRO A 93 -10.60 1.53 -13.84
CA PRO A 93 -10.24 1.83 -15.23
C PRO A 93 -9.34 3.07 -15.30
N LEU A 94 -8.04 2.87 -15.04
CA LEU A 94 -7.01 3.89 -15.14
C LEU A 94 -6.22 3.63 -16.42
N GLY A 95 -6.52 4.39 -17.48
CA GLY A 95 -6.04 4.11 -18.84
C GLY A 95 -4.52 4.21 -19.08
N SER A 96 -3.72 4.65 -18.12
CA SER A 96 -2.29 4.97 -18.32
C SER A 96 -1.30 4.16 -17.47
N VAL A 97 -1.72 3.51 -16.38
CA VAL A 97 -0.79 2.92 -15.40
C VAL A 97 -0.88 1.39 -15.38
N ASN A 98 0.22 0.72 -15.74
CA ASN A 98 0.28 -0.74 -15.80
C ASN A 98 0.42 -1.41 -14.41
N LEU A 99 0.09 -2.72 -14.35
CA LEU A 99 0.19 -3.52 -13.12
C LEU A 99 1.59 -3.56 -12.50
N LYS A 100 2.63 -3.56 -13.34
CA LYS A 100 4.02 -3.60 -12.88
C LYS A 100 4.37 -2.37 -12.03
N PHE A 101 3.89 -1.20 -12.43
CA PHE A 101 4.03 0.03 -11.66
C PHE A 101 3.32 -0.08 -10.31
N TRP A 102 2.04 -0.50 -10.30
CA TRP A 102 1.26 -0.66 -9.07
C TRP A 102 1.93 -1.59 -8.06
N LYS A 103 2.46 -2.74 -8.53
CA LYS A 103 3.20 -3.70 -7.70
C LYS A 103 4.49 -3.11 -7.16
N HIS A 104 5.26 -2.41 -7.99
CA HIS A 104 6.52 -1.80 -7.57
C HIS A 104 6.32 -0.68 -6.56
N ALA A 105 5.33 0.19 -6.81
CA ALA A 105 4.95 1.29 -5.93
C ALA A 105 4.21 0.81 -4.67
N LYS A 106 3.78 -0.46 -4.62
CA LYS A 106 2.95 -1.03 -3.53
C LYS A 106 1.69 -0.21 -3.29
N VAL A 107 1.00 0.09 -4.38
CA VAL A 107 -0.23 0.91 -4.39
C VAL A 107 -1.34 0.16 -5.12
N LEU A 108 -2.53 0.15 -4.54
CA LEU A 108 -3.74 -0.41 -5.15
C LEU A 108 -4.79 0.69 -5.35
N PRO A 109 -5.27 0.92 -6.58
CA PRO A 109 -6.43 1.77 -6.84
C PRO A 109 -7.70 1.21 -6.19
N LEU A 110 -8.39 2.03 -5.39
CA LEU A 110 -9.66 1.65 -4.75
C LEU A 110 -10.87 2.16 -5.53
N GLY A 111 -10.76 3.35 -6.13
CA GLY A 111 -11.82 3.94 -6.94
C GLY A 111 -11.50 5.38 -7.33
N GLN A 112 -12.20 5.88 -8.35
CA GLN A 112 -12.07 7.24 -8.84
C GLN A 112 -13.42 7.96 -8.74
N THR A 113 -13.44 9.14 -8.12
CA THR A 113 -14.64 9.99 -8.02
C THR A 113 -14.24 11.44 -8.20
N ASN A 114 -14.95 12.19 -9.05
CA ASN A 114 -14.79 13.65 -9.22
C ASN A 114 -13.34 14.14 -9.47
N GLY A 115 -12.53 13.39 -10.22
CA GLY A 115 -11.13 13.77 -10.48
C GLY A 115 -10.15 13.40 -9.36
N THR A 116 -10.62 12.71 -8.32
CA THR A 116 -9.80 12.17 -7.23
C THR A 116 -9.73 10.65 -7.33
N LEU A 117 -8.53 10.11 -7.25
CA LEU A 117 -8.23 8.69 -7.17
C LEU A 117 -7.89 8.32 -5.73
N THR A 118 -8.74 7.51 -5.11
CA THR A 118 -8.47 6.93 -3.79
C THR A 118 -7.60 5.69 -3.97
N VAL A 119 -6.50 5.62 -3.21
CA VAL A 119 -5.52 4.53 -3.31
C VAL A 119 -5.19 3.93 -1.94
N ALA A 120 -5.03 2.61 -1.86
CA ALA A 120 -4.42 1.93 -0.72
C ALA A 120 -2.91 1.88 -0.89
N MET A 121 -2.15 2.31 0.12
CA MET A 121 -0.69 2.36 0.12
C MET A 121 -0.11 1.73 1.38
N ALA A 122 1.04 1.07 1.21
CA ALA A 122 1.83 0.56 2.34
C ALA A 122 2.56 1.70 3.08
N ASP A 123 3.00 2.74 2.35
CA ASP A 123 3.63 3.95 2.90
C ASP A 123 2.92 5.22 2.37
N PRO A 124 1.88 5.72 3.07
CA PRO A 124 1.21 6.97 2.72
C PRO A 124 2.09 8.22 2.85
N ALA A 125 3.25 8.14 3.50
CA ALA A 125 4.20 9.25 3.62
C ALA A 125 5.19 9.30 2.45
N ASP A 126 5.15 8.35 1.52
CA ASP A 126 5.97 8.37 0.30
C ASP A 126 5.48 9.44 -0.68
N TYR A 127 5.99 10.65 -0.47
CA TYR A 127 5.72 11.80 -1.30
C TYR A 127 6.07 11.57 -2.78
N TYR A 128 7.15 10.84 -3.08
CA TYR A 128 7.56 10.63 -4.46
C TYR A 128 6.58 9.74 -5.21
N THR A 129 6.11 8.67 -4.57
CA THR A 129 5.06 7.82 -5.13
C THR A 129 3.76 8.60 -5.33
N LEU A 130 3.34 9.40 -4.36
CA LEU A 130 2.14 10.25 -4.48
C LEU A 130 2.26 11.24 -5.64
N GLN A 131 3.37 11.95 -5.78
CA GLN A 131 3.57 12.90 -6.89
C GLN A 131 3.65 12.18 -8.24
N GLY A 132 4.34 11.05 -8.31
CA GLY A 132 4.42 10.23 -9.51
C GLY A 132 3.04 9.78 -9.98
N LEU A 133 2.18 9.37 -9.04
CA LEU A 133 0.79 9.01 -9.32
C LEU A 133 -0.04 10.20 -9.83
N ARG A 134 0.08 11.37 -9.20
CA ARG A 134 -0.60 12.61 -9.65
C ARG A 134 -0.23 12.94 -11.10
N ILE A 135 1.05 12.85 -11.44
CA ILE A 135 1.55 13.13 -12.80
C ILE A 135 1.07 12.06 -13.79
N ALA A 136 1.19 10.78 -13.44
CA ALA A 136 0.86 9.67 -14.35
C ALA A 136 -0.65 9.53 -14.64
N THR A 137 -1.48 9.90 -13.67
CA THR A 137 -2.95 9.78 -13.78
C THR A 137 -3.63 11.10 -14.13
N GLY A 138 -2.99 12.25 -13.83
CA GLY A 138 -3.62 13.57 -13.94
C GLY A 138 -4.70 13.82 -12.87
N LEU A 139 -4.78 12.98 -11.84
CA LEU A 139 -5.79 13.02 -10.80
C LEU A 139 -5.22 13.52 -9.47
N GLU A 140 -6.10 14.07 -8.63
CA GLU A 140 -5.80 14.22 -7.21
C GLU A 140 -5.71 12.85 -6.55
N ILE A 141 -4.76 12.65 -5.64
CA ILE A 141 -4.55 11.35 -4.99
C ILE A 141 -4.96 11.45 -3.52
N GLU A 142 -5.85 10.57 -3.11
CA GLU A 142 -6.29 10.43 -1.73
C GLU A 142 -5.76 9.12 -1.14
N PRO A 143 -4.69 9.17 -0.34
CA PRO A 143 -4.07 7.96 0.20
C PRO A 143 -4.86 7.41 1.39
N ARG A 144 -4.95 6.08 1.41
CA ARG A 144 -5.43 5.26 2.53
C ARG A 144 -4.34 4.28 2.90
N ILE A 145 -4.20 3.94 4.17
CA ILE A 145 -3.17 2.99 4.62
C ILE A 145 -3.71 1.56 4.65
N ALA A 146 -2.93 0.61 4.14
CA ALA A 146 -3.23 -0.82 4.21
C ALA A 146 -1.95 -1.64 4.36
N ARG A 147 -2.09 -2.92 4.69
CA ARG A 147 -0.96 -3.85 4.75
C ARG A 147 -0.37 -4.05 3.37
N GLU A 148 0.96 -4.12 3.29
CA GLU A 148 1.67 -4.39 2.04
C GLU A 148 1.20 -5.70 1.41
N ARG A 149 1.05 -6.76 2.22
CA ARG A 149 0.59 -8.07 1.74
C ARG A 149 -0.82 -8.00 1.14
N ASP A 150 -1.74 -7.29 1.80
CA ASP A 150 -3.13 -7.19 1.37
C ASP A 150 -3.19 -6.46 0.02
N ILE A 151 -2.38 -5.39 -0.15
CA ILE A 151 -2.27 -4.62 -1.38
C ILE A 151 -1.78 -5.51 -2.53
N LEU A 152 -0.71 -6.27 -2.32
CA LEU A 152 -0.13 -7.14 -3.36
C LEU A 152 -1.12 -8.25 -3.76
N GLU A 153 -1.79 -8.88 -2.80
CA GLU A 153 -2.84 -9.88 -3.04
C GLU A 153 -4.06 -9.28 -3.75
N GLY A 154 -4.44 -8.04 -3.38
CA GLY A 154 -5.51 -7.31 -4.04
C GLY A 154 -5.19 -6.99 -5.50
N LEU A 155 -3.95 -6.58 -5.78
CA LEU A 155 -3.48 -6.30 -7.13
C LEU A 155 -3.50 -7.56 -7.98
N GLU A 156 -3.06 -8.69 -7.43
CA GLU A 156 -3.13 -9.99 -8.12
C GLU A 156 -4.58 -10.39 -8.39
N ALA A 157 -5.47 -10.26 -7.42
CA ALA A 157 -6.87 -10.65 -7.58
C ALA A 157 -7.63 -9.79 -8.62
N ALA A 158 -7.40 -8.47 -8.62
CA ALA A 158 -8.09 -7.57 -9.53
C ALA A 158 -7.42 -7.53 -10.92
N TYR A 159 -6.09 -7.51 -11.00
CA TYR A 159 -5.35 -7.25 -12.25
C TYR A 159 -4.54 -8.45 -12.75
N GLY A 160 -4.41 -9.54 -11.99
CA GLY A 160 -3.58 -10.71 -12.35
C GLY A 160 -4.19 -11.59 -13.44
N ASN A 161 -5.52 -11.56 -13.62
CA ASN A 161 -6.24 -12.42 -14.58
C ASN A 161 -6.60 -11.73 -15.90
N GLY A 162 -6.31 -10.44 -16.04
CA GLY A 162 -6.66 -9.68 -17.22
C GLY A 162 -5.77 -8.46 -17.29
N ASP A 163 -4.76 -8.54 -18.16
CA ASP A 163 -3.98 -7.39 -18.56
C ASP A 163 -4.84 -6.58 -19.56
N PRO A 164 -5.50 -5.47 -19.17
CA PRO A 164 -6.26 -4.68 -20.12
C PRO A 164 -5.36 -4.04 -21.18
N ALA A 165 -4.04 -3.97 -20.94
CA ALA A 165 -3.06 -3.52 -21.92
C ALA A 165 -2.68 -4.61 -22.95
N ALA A 166 -2.97 -5.89 -22.69
CA ALA A 166 -2.79 -6.96 -23.67
C ALA A 166 -3.95 -7.07 -24.69
N ALA A 167 -5.06 -6.33 -24.48
CA ALA A 167 -6.17 -6.25 -25.42
C ALA A 167 -5.94 -5.24 -26.56
N GLY A 168 -4.75 -4.63 -26.65
CA GLY A 168 -4.29 -3.90 -27.83
C GLY A 168 -3.70 -4.84 -28.88
N GLY A 169 -4.49 -5.81 -29.34
CA GLY A 169 -4.11 -6.63 -30.49
C GLY A 169 -3.98 -5.75 -31.72
N THR A 170 -2.75 -5.57 -32.19
CA THR A 170 -2.49 -5.08 -33.55
C THR A 170 -3.31 -5.95 -34.50
N PRO A 171 -4.19 -5.40 -35.36
CA PRO A 171 -4.74 -6.20 -36.45
C PRO A 171 -3.54 -6.61 -37.32
N GLU A 172 -3.17 -7.88 -37.30
CA GLU A 172 -2.38 -8.44 -38.38
C GLU A 172 -3.17 -8.17 -39.67
N PRO A 173 -2.56 -7.53 -40.68
CA PRO A 173 -3.21 -7.44 -41.97
C PRO A 173 -3.39 -8.87 -42.47
N ALA A 174 -4.64 -9.22 -42.77
CA ALA A 174 -4.97 -10.47 -43.43
C ALA A 174 -4.13 -10.58 -44.71
N GLU A 175 -3.22 -11.54 -44.73
CA GLU A 175 -2.50 -11.91 -45.93
C GLU A 175 -3.50 -12.56 -46.88
N ASP A 176 -3.88 -11.79 -47.89
CA ASP A 176 -4.69 -12.23 -49.01
C ASP A 176 -4.03 -13.43 -49.69
N THR A 177 -4.78 -14.52 -49.69
CA THR A 177 -4.73 -15.69 -50.58
C THR A 177 -4.05 -15.40 -51.93
N LEU A 178 -2.92 -16.06 -52.21
CA LEU A 178 -2.54 -16.36 -53.58
C LEU A 178 -2.80 -17.85 -53.85
N GLU A 179 -3.94 -18.08 -54.49
CA GLU A 179 -4.40 -19.35 -55.01
C GLU A 179 -3.39 -19.86 -56.06
N TYR A 180 -2.83 -21.04 -55.84
CA TYR A 180 -2.00 -21.73 -56.83
C TYR A 180 -2.90 -22.15 -58.00
N LEU A 181 -2.81 -21.42 -59.12
CA LEU A 181 -3.29 -21.91 -60.41
C LEU A 181 -2.40 -23.09 -60.84
N SER A 182 -2.88 -24.30 -60.60
CA SER A 182 -2.50 -25.47 -61.38
C SER A 182 -3.37 -25.51 -62.65
N ASP A 183 -2.76 -25.27 -63.80
CA ASP A 183 -3.33 -25.67 -65.09
C ASP A 183 -2.36 -26.64 -65.78
N ASP A 184 -2.96 -27.71 -66.29
CA ASP A 184 -2.41 -28.91 -66.93
C ASP A 184 -1.85 -28.62 -68.34
#